data_AF-A0A919QET5-F1
#
_entry.id   AF-A0A919QET5-F1
#
_cell.length_a   1.000
_cell.length_b   1.000
_cell.length_c   1.000
_cell.angle_alpha   90.00
_cell.angle_beta   90.00
_cell.angle_gamma   90.00
#
_symmetry.space_group_name_H-M   'P 1'
#
loop_
_entity.id
_entity.type
_entity.pdbx_description
1 polymer ?
#
loop_
_entity_poly.entity_id
_entity_poly.type
_entity_poly.pdbx_seq_one_letter_code
_entity_poly.pdbx_strand_id
1 'polypeptide(L)'
;MTLRPHSELVAVAWLRDVPGVPDGAVGTTLPGDASKWPDGFLQVSVVGGDKDRDIPVHKPVLQIDAWYANQGSKPSWGRANQLLEMVAAHCWSDRVGEPSPSQRPVTLPSGYQGARVQAAMALTDPRRVPADEARYAHYEMDLALHWVAIP
;
A
#
# COMPACT_ATOMS: atom_id res chain seq x y z
N MET A 1 21.86 -5.31 -16.46
CA MET A 1 20.75 -6.30 -16.52
C MET A 1 19.58 -5.69 -15.78
N THR A 2 18.43 -5.56 -16.43
CA THR A 2 17.23 -4.96 -15.82
C THR A 2 16.40 -6.04 -15.13
N LEU A 3 16.08 -5.84 -13.85
CA LEU A 3 15.25 -6.72 -13.04
C LEU A 3 13.78 -6.54 -13.39
N ARG A 4 12.98 -7.61 -13.25
CA ARG A 4 11.54 -7.55 -13.47
C ARG A 4 10.83 -7.04 -12.22
N PRO A 5 9.83 -6.15 -12.33
CA PRO A 5 9.00 -5.76 -11.21
C PRO A 5 8.20 -6.94 -10.65
N HIS A 6 7.85 -6.88 -9.38
CA HIS A 6 6.95 -7.81 -8.69
C HIS A 6 5.88 -7.03 -7.93
N SER A 7 4.79 -7.71 -7.58
CA SER A 7 3.57 -7.07 -7.05
C SER A 7 3.79 -6.24 -5.80
N GLU A 8 4.57 -6.73 -4.83
CA GLU A 8 4.89 -5.95 -3.61
C GLU A 8 5.67 -4.68 -3.91
N LEU A 9 6.63 -4.73 -4.84
CA LEU A 9 7.41 -3.55 -5.22
C LEU A 9 6.54 -2.49 -5.88
N VAL A 10 5.63 -2.92 -6.77
CA VAL A 10 4.66 -2.04 -7.43
C VAL A 10 3.67 -1.46 -6.43
N ALA A 11 3.18 -2.28 -5.50
CA ALA A 11 2.27 -1.85 -4.44
C ALA A 11 2.92 -0.83 -3.50
N VAL A 12 4.15 -1.07 -3.05
CA VAL A 12 4.91 -0.12 -2.23
C VAL A 12 5.11 1.20 -2.96
N ALA A 13 5.45 1.16 -4.26
CA ALA A 13 5.61 2.37 -5.05
C ALA A 13 4.29 3.14 -5.20
N TRP A 14 3.19 2.45 -5.48
CA TRP A 14 1.85 3.06 -5.59
C TRP A 14 1.37 3.66 -4.26
N LEU A 15 1.57 2.97 -3.14
CA LEU A 15 1.18 3.45 -1.81
C LEU A 15 1.98 4.67 -1.34
N ARG A 16 3.21 4.85 -1.81
CA ARG A 16 3.99 6.07 -1.54
C ARG A 16 3.43 7.31 -2.22
N ASP A 17 2.68 7.13 -3.31
CA ASP A 17 2.02 8.23 -4.02
C ASP A 17 0.68 8.62 -3.37
N VAL A 18 0.22 7.88 -2.34
CA VAL A 18 -1.01 8.19 -1.61
C VAL A 18 -0.82 9.53 -0.87
N PRO A 19 -1.64 10.54 -1.15
CA PRO A 19 -1.49 11.84 -0.51
C PRO A 19 -1.66 11.77 1.01
N GLY A 20 -0.68 12.30 1.74
CA GLY A 20 -0.66 12.30 3.20
C GLY A 20 0.02 11.09 3.82
N VAL A 21 0.43 10.09 3.03
CA VAL A 21 1.35 9.04 3.48
C VAL A 21 2.76 9.62 3.54
N PRO A 22 3.45 9.57 4.70
CA PRO A 22 4.80 10.10 4.85
C PRO A 22 5.85 9.30 4.08
N ASP A 23 6.93 9.96 3.68
CA ASP A 23 8.11 9.30 3.11
C ASP A 23 8.69 8.28 4.11
N GLY A 24 9.00 7.08 3.62
CA GLY A 24 9.54 5.99 4.45
C GLY A 24 8.51 5.25 5.30
N ALA A 25 7.23 5.64 5.26
CA ALA A 25 6.15 4.98 5.99
C ALA A 25 5.55 3.75 5.26
N VAL A 26 6.18 3.23 4.21
CA VAL A 26 5.66 2.11 3.41
C VAL A 26 6.74 1.07 3.14
N GLY A 27 6.43 -0.20 3.41
CA GLY A 27 7.30 -1.32 3.08
C GLY A 27 6.64 -2.68 3.23
N THR A 28 7.38 -3.75 2.95
CA THR A 28 6.90 -5.15 3.08
C THR A 28 7.18 -5.76 4.45
N THR A 29 7.92 -5.06 5.30
CA THR A 29 8.30 -5.52 6.63
C THR A 29 8.14 -4.36 7.60
N LEU A 30 7.41 -4.59 8.68
CA LEU A 30 7.28 -3.63 9.78
C LEU A 30 8.65 -3.45 10.45
N PRO A 31 9.22 -2.23 10.50
CA PRO A 31 10.45 -1.99 11.23
C PRO A 31 10.26 -2.28 12.71
N GLY A 32 11.13 -3.09 13.32
CA GLY A 32 11.04 -3.39 14.76
C GLY A 32 11.28 -2.17 15.67
N ASP A 33 11.89 -1.12 15.13
CA ASP A 33 12.06 0.18 15.79
C ASP A 33 10.96 1.14 15.36
N ALA A 34 10.04 1.42 16.28
CA ALA A 34 8.90 2.31 16.09
C ALA A 34 9.28 3.77 15.80
N SER A 35 10.51 4.21 16.09
CA SER A 35 10.98 5.55 15.72
C SER A 35 11.07 5.75 14.20
N LYS A 36 11.04 4.65 13.43
CA LYS A 36 11.07 4.65 11.96
C LYS A 36 9.68 4.74 11.33
N TRP A 37 8.64 5.02 12.12
CA TRP A 37 7.25 5.13 11.66
C TRP A 37 6.82 6.61 11.75
N PRO A 38 7.18 7.46 10.78
CA PRO A 38 7.06 8.92 10.85
C PRO A 38 5.62 9.39 10.64
N ASP A 39 4.71 8.99 11.55
CA ASP A 39 3.25 9.00 11.47
C ASP A 39 2.60 7.70 10.98
N GLY A 40 3.16 6.59 11.45
CA GLY A 40 2.64 5.26 11.20
C GLY A 40 3.40 4.54 10.09
N PHE A 41 2.97 3.32 9.80
CA PHE A 41 3.61 2.48 8.81
C PHE A 41 2.58 1.61 8.09
N LEU A 42 2.59 1.64 6.77
CA LEU A 42 1.85 0.74 5.89
C LEU A 42 2.74 -0.45 5.55
N GLN A 43 2.41 -1.60 6.12
CA GLN A 43 3.00 -2.87 5.72
C GLN A 43 2.16 -3.48 4.60
N VAL A 44 2.85 -4.01 3.60
CA VAL A 44 2.25 -4.63 2.41
C VAL A 44 2.58 -6.11 2.40
N SER A 45 1.60 -6.95 2.13
CA SER A 45 1.82 -8.39 1.90
C SER A 45 0.89 -8.89 0.80
N VAL A 46 1.41 -9.69 -0.13
CA VAL A 46 0.56 -10.36 -1.13
C VAL A 46 -0.13 -11.55 -0.47
N VAL A 47 -1.46 -11.55 -0.49
CA VAL A 47 -2.29 -12.62 0.11
C VAL A 47 -3.04 -13.45 -0.94
N GLY A 48 -3.03 -13.01 -2.20
CA GLY A 48 -3.64 -13.76 -3.30
C GLY A 48 -3.57 -13.04 -4.64
N GLY A 49 -4.53 -13.36 -5.51
CA GLY A 49 -4.61 -12.85 -6.88
C GLY A 49 -3.98 -13.78 -7.91
N ASP A 50 -3.95 -13.32 -9.17
CA ASP A 50 -3.42 -14.10 -10.28
C ASP A 50 -2.61 -13.25 -11.27
N LYS A 51 -2.02 -13.93 -12.25
CA LYS A 51 -1.60 -13.29 -13.49
C LYS A 51 -2.65 -13.64 -14.54
N ASP A 52 -3.06 -12.65 -15.31
CA ASP A 52 -3.97 -12.89 -16.41
C ASP A 52 -3.34 -13.89 -17.39
N ARG A 53 -4.14 -14.86 -17.82
CA ARG A 53 -3.70 -15.95 -18.69
C ARG A 53 -3.40 -15.46 -20.11
N ASP A 54 -4.17 -14.49 -20.58
CA ASP A 54 -4.25 -14.14 -21.99
C ASP A 54 -3.52 -12.81 -22.29
N ILE A 55 -3.35 -11.95 -21.29
CA ILE A 55 -2.62 -10.68 -21.40
C ILE A 55 -1.57 -10.53 -20.28
N PRO A 56 -0.48 -9.75 -20.47
CA PRO A 56 0.59 -9.61 -19.48
C PRO A 56 0.21 -8.66 -18.33
N VAL A 57 -0.96 -8.87 -17.72
CA VAL A 57 -1.49 -8.10 -16.58
C VAL A 57 -1.36 -8.93 -15.31
N HIS A 58 -0.80 -8.31 -14.28
CA HIS A 58 -0.77 -8.86 -12.93
C HIS A 58 -1.97 -8.36 -12.14
N LYS A 59 -2.66 -9.24 -11.41
CA LYS A 59 -3.84 -8.92 -10.59
C LYS A 59 -3.67 -9.40 -9.14
N PRO A 60 -2.64 -8.94 -8.40
CA PRO A 60 -2.47 -9.30 -7.00
C PRO A 60 -3.62 -8.79 -6.12
N VAL A 61 -3.91 -9.58 -5.07
CA VAL A 61 -4.62 -9.12 -3.88
C VAL A 61 -3.59 -8.95 -2.78
N LEU A 62 -3.60 -7.78 -2.16
CA LEU A 62 -2.65 -7.33 -1.15
C LEU A 62 -3.40 -7.09 0.15
N GLN A 63 -2.87 -7.57 1.26
CA GLN A 63 -3.26 -7.09 2.59
C GLN A 63 -2.39 -5.87 2.91
N ILE A 64 -3.05 -4.78 3.29
CA ILE A 64 -2.42 -3.54 3.72
C ILE A 64 -2.68 -3.37 5.21
N ASP A 65 -1.61 -3.47 5.99
CA ASP A 65 -1.63 -3.32 7.44
C ASP A 65 -1.15 -1.92 7.81
N ALA A 66 -2.01 -1.12 8.43
CA ALA A 66 -1.64 0.17 9.00
C ALA A 66 -1.30 0.02 10.48
N TRP A 67 -0.05 0.32 10.80
CA TRP A 67 0.51 0.31 12.14
C TRP A 67 0.70 1.72 12.64
N TYR A 68 0.37 1.95 13.90
CA TYR A 68 0.68 3.22 14.57
C TYR A 68 1.26 2.96 15.96
N ALA A 69 2.45 3.51 16.18
CA ALA A 69 3.15 3.40 17.44
C ALA A 69 2.44 4.21 18.53
N ASN A 70 2.46 3.72 19.76
CA ASN A 70 1.83 4.43 20.87
C ASN A 70 2.64 5.67 21.24
N GLN A 71 2.05 6.86 21.09
CA GLN A 71 2.60 8.12 21.61
C GLN A 71 2.08 8.43 23.02
N GLY A 72 1.86 7.39 23.84
CA GLY A 72 1.28 7.54 25.18
C GLY A 72 0.66 6.24 25.72
N SER A 73 -0.29 6.37 26.66
CA SER A 73 -0.93 5.24 27.35
C SER A 73 -2.05 4.55 26.56
N LYS A 74 -2.52 5.14 25.45
CA LYS A 74 -3.61 4.62 24.62
C LYS A 74 -3.17 4.45 23.17
N PRO A 75 -3.51 3.34 22.51
CA PRO A 75 -3.19 3.18 21.10
C PRO A 75 -3.97 4.14 20.22
N SER A 76 -3.30 4.71 19.22
CA SER A 76 -3.85 5.71 18.30
C SER A 76 -4.67 5.08 17.17
N TRP A 77 -5.72 4.33 17.53
CA TRP A 77 -6.58 3.60 16.58
C TRP A 77 -7.12 4.47 15.44
N GLY A 78 -7.54 5.70 15.75
CA GLY A 78 -8.05 6.63 14.73
C GLY A 78 -6.99 7.03 13.70
N ARG A 79 -5.71 7.09 14.07
CA ARG A 79 -4.62 7.43 13.13
C ARG A 79 -4.30 6.25 12.21
N ALA A 80 -4.26 5.03 12.75
CA ALA A 80 -4.11 3.81 11.94
C ALA A 80 -5.28 3.67 10.95
N ASN A 81 -6.52 3.89 11.40
CA ASN A 81 -7.69 3.89 10.51
C ASN A 81 -7.54 4.95 9.41
N GLN A 82 -7.20 6.19 9.78
CA GLN A 82 -7.09 7.30 8.82
C GLN A 82 -6.08 7.01 7.71
N LEU A 83 -4.97 6.31 7.99
CA LEU A 83 -4.03 5.89 6.96
C LEU A 83 -4.68 4.98 5.92
N LEU A 84 -5.48 3.99 6.34
CA LEU A 84 -6.18 3.11 5.40
C LEU A 84 -7.34 3.83 4.69
N GLU A 85 -8.01 4.77 5.34
CA GLU A 85 -9.01 5.63 4.68
C GLU A 85 -8.38 6.46 3.55
N MET A 86 -7.15 6.95 3.73
CA MET A 86 -6.39 7.63 2.66
C MET A 86 -6.09 6.69 1.49
N VAL A 87 -5.69 5.45 1.79
CA VAL A 87 -5.44 4.42 0.76
C VAL A 87 -6.71 4.06 0.00
N ALA A 88 -7.82 3.86 0.72
CA ALA A 88 -9.12 3.58 0.13
C ALA A 88 -9.57 4.75 -0.75
N ALA A 89 -9.51 5.99 -0.25
CA ALA A 89 -9.78 7.18 -1.05
C ALA A 89 -8.91 7.26 -2.31
N HIS A 90 -7.63 6.89 -2.22
CA HIS A 90 -6.71 6.85 -3.35
C HIS A 90 -7.06 5.78 -4.40
N CYS A 91 -7.96 4.84 -4.14
CA CYS A 91 -8.42 3.90 -5.17
C CYS A 91 -9.36 4.55 -6.19
N TRP A 92 -10.13 5.57 -5.78
CA TRP A 92 -11.16 6.20 -6.62
C TRP A 92 -11.05 7.72 -6.72
N SER A 93 -10.08 8.36 -6.04
CA SER A 93 -9.95 9.81 -6.07
C SER A 93 -9.40 10.27 -7.43
N ASP A 94 -10.29 10.52 -8.37
CA ASP A 94 -10.02 11.47 -9.44
C ASP A 94 -10.05 12.87 -8.80
N ARG A 95 -8.91 13.37 -8.33
CA ARG A 95 -8.82 14.80 -8.01
C ARG A 95 -9.20 15.54 -9.29
N VAL A 96 -10.16 16.45 -9.22
CA VAL A 96 -10.63 17.19 -10.39
C VAL A 96 -9.43 17.80 -11.12
N GLY A 97 -9.17 17.35 -12.36
CA GLY A 97 -8.05 17.81 -13.18
C GLY A 97 -6.75 16.98 -13.09
N GLU A 98 -6.71 15.93 -12.27
CA GLU A 98 -5.61 14.97 -12.22
C GLU A 98 -6.04 13.63 -12.86
N PRO A 99 -5.14 12.92 -13.58
CA PRO A 99 -5.42 11.57 -14.03
C PRO A 99 -5.84 10.69 -12.85
N SER A 100 -6.63 9.65 -13.05
CA SER A 100 -6.89 8.69 -11.98
C SER A 100 -5.56 8.21 -11.35
N PRO A 101 -5.50 7.92 -10.05
CA PRO A 101 -4.37 7.20 -9.44
C PRO A 101 -4.18 5.80 -10.03
N SER A 102 -5.18 5.33 -10.78
CA SER A 102 -5.08 4.25 -11.75
C SER A 102 -4.70 4.78 -13.16
N GLN A 103 -3.99 3.99 -13.96
CA GLN A 103 -3.43 4.33 -15.28
C GLN A 103 -2.12 5.15 -15.30
N ARG A 104 -1.42 5.26 -14.18
CA ARG A 104 -0.14 5.99 -14.08
C ARG A 104 1.07 5.05 -13.94
N PRO A 105 2.23 5.38 -14.54
CA PRO A 105 3.50 4.76 -14.19
C PRO A 105 3.81 4.97 -12.71
N VAL A 106 4.40 3.97 -12.06
CA VAL A 106 4.94 4.09 -10.70
C VAL A 106 6.46 4.18 -10.75
N THR A 107 7.05 4.97 -9.86
CA THR A 107 8.51 5.11 -9.77
C THR A 107 9.10 3.94 -8.99
N LEU A 108 9.82 3.06 -9.68
CA LEU A 108 10.50 1.92 -9.06
C LEU A 108 11.98 2.24 -8.77
N PRO A 109 12.63 1.52 -7.82
CA PRO A 109 14.06 1.63 -7.60
C PRO A 109 14.88 1.38 -8.86
N SER A 110 16.08 1.97 -8.92
CA SER A 110 16.98 1.78 -10.05
C SER A 110 17.31 0.30 -10.28
N GLY A 111 17.45 -0.06 -11.55
CA GLY A 111 17.72 -1.44 -11.97
C GLY A 111 16.48 -2.28 -12.24
N TYR A 112 15.27 -1.80 -11.92
CA TYR A 112 14.01 -2.45 -12.32
C TYR A 112 13.46 -1.88 -13.63
N GLN A 113 12.78 -2.73 -14.39
CA GLN A 113 11.90 -2.31 -15.49
C GLN A 113 10.73 -1.51 -14.90
N GLY A 114 10.24 -0.49 -15.62
CA GLY A 114 9.11 0.31 -15.16
C GLY A 114 7.83 -0.51 -14.98
N ALA A 115 6.88 0.02 -14.20
CA ALA A 115 5.54 -0.55 -14.06
C ALA A 115 4.48 0.54 -14.16
N ARG A 116 3.28 0.15 -14.61
CA ARG A 116 2.09 1.02 -14.63
C ARG A 116 0.94 0.30 -13.96
N VAL A 117 0.35 0.97 -12.96
CA VAL A 117 -0.89 0.52 -12.34
C VAL A 117 -2.04 0.94 -13.25
N GLN A 118 -2.92 0.01 -13.60
CA GLN A 118 -4.07 0.19 -14.47
C GLN A 118 -5.38 0.31 -13.68
N ALA A 119 -5.47 -0.35 -12.52
CA ALA A 119 -6.62 -0.25 -11.62
C ALA A 119 -6.16 -0.47 -10.18
N ALA A 120 -6.85 0.17 -9.24
CA ALA A 120 -6.69 -0.02 -7.81
C ALA A 120 -8.09 -0.08 -7.18
N MET A 121 -8.34 -1.07 -6.32
CA MET A 121 -9.66 -1.31 -5.72
C MET A 121 -9.50 -1.74 -4.28
N ALA A 122 -10.10 -0.99 -3.35
CA ALA A 122 -10.32 -1.48 -1.99
C ALA A 122 -11.34 -2.62 -2.04
N LEU A 123 -10.96 -3.81 -1.55
CA LEU A 123 -11.83 -4.99 -1.51
C LEU A 123 -12.57 -5.12 -0.18
N THR A 124 -12.01 -4.57 0.88
CA THR A 124 -12.63 -4.53 2.21
C THR A 124 -12.46 -3.15 2.83
N ASP A 125 -13.38 -2.78 3.71
CA ASP A 125 -13.22 -1.59 4.55
C ASP A 125 -12.08 -1.79 5.56
N PRO A 126 -11.42 -0.70 6.00
CA PRO A 126 -10.49 -0.73 7.12
C PRO A 126 -11.13 -1.37 8.35
N ARG A 127 -10.53 -2.46 8.83
CA ARG A 127 -10.98 -3.14 10.04
C ARG A 127 -9.91 -3.17 11.10
N ARG A 128 -10.35 -2.98 12.34
CA ARG A 128 -9.47 -3.04 13.50
C ARG A 128 -9.00 -4.47 13.73
N VAL A 129 -7.71 -4.64 13.93
CA VAL A 129 -7.11 -5.88 14.39
C VAL A 129 -6.75 -5.71 15.86
N PRO A 130 -7.45 -6.38 16.79
CA PRO A 130 -7.07 -6.38 18.18
C PRO A 130 -5.76 -7.17 18.34
N ALA A 131 -4.62 -6.49 18.22
CA ALA A 131 -3.32 -7.10 18.48
C ALA A 131 -3.09 -7.33 19.98
N ASP A 132 -2.54 -8.49 20.34
CA ASP A 132 -1.98 -8.78 21.66
C ASP A 132 -0.45 -8.52 21.69
N GLU A 133 0.09 -8.48 22.91
CA GLU A 133 1.48 -8.23 23.31
C GLU A 133 2.12 -6.85 23.02
N ALA A 134 2.09 -6.30 21.80
CA ALA A 134 2.83 -5.06 21.47
C ALA A 134 2.06 -3.75 21.74
N ARG A 135 0.74 -3.84 21.98
CA ARG A 135 -0.19 -2.72 22.22
C ARG A 135 -0.25 -1.64 21.13
N TYR A 136 0.34 -1.82 19.94
CA TYR A 136 0.20 -0.85 18.85
C TYR A 136 -1.22 -0.84 18.28
N ALA A 137 -1.61 0.28 17.69
CA ALA A 137 -2.84 0.32 16.90
C ALA A 137 -2.58 -0.35 15.55
N HIS A 138 -3.40 -1.33 15.20
CA HIS A 138 -3.32 -2.09 13.97
C HIS A 138 -4.68 -2.14 13.29
N TYR A 139 -4.70 -1.70 12.03
CA TYR A 139 -5.84 -1.84 11.13
C TYR A 139 -5.38 -2.56 9.87
N GLU A 140 -6.29 -3.27 9.23
CA GLU A 140 -6.02 -3.93 7.96
C GLU A 140 -7.15 -3.71 6.94
N MET A 141 -6.79 -3.75 5.66
CA MET A 141 -7.72 -3.79 4.53
C MET A 141 -7.10 -4.58 3.38
N ASP A 142 -7.95 -5.11 2.48
CA ASP A 142 -7.52 -5.74 1.26
C ASP A 142 -7.58 -4.76 0.07
N LEU A 143 -6.53 -4.80 -0.76
CA LEU A 143 -6.35 -3.97 -1.96
C LEU A 143 -6.07 -4.87 -3.16
N ALA A 144 -6.86 -4.74 -4.23
CA ALA A 144 -6.52 -5.31 -5.53
C ALA A 144 -5.84 -4.25 -6.40
N LEU A 145 -4.71 -4.61 -6.99
CA LEU A 145 -4.07 -3.82 -8.04
C LEU A 145 -4.07 -4.60 -9.34
N HIS A 146 -4.35 -3.93 -10.46
CA HIS A 146 -4.05 -4.45 -11.79
C HIS A 146 -2.87 -3.65 -12.35
N TRP A 147 -1.80 -4.33 -12.78
CA TRP A 147 -0.61 -3.62 -13.26
C TRP A 147 0.13 -4.38 -14.37
N VAL A 148 0.91 -3.63 -15.15
CA VAL A 148 1.76 -4.16 -16.24
C VAL A 148 3.18 -3.65 -16.12
N ALA A 149 4.16 -4.46 -16.52
CA ALA A 149 5.51 -3.97 -16.73
C ALA A 149 5.56 -3.14 -18.03
N ILE A 150 6.31 -2.04 -18.03
CA ILE A 150 6.50 -1.16 -19.20
C ILE A 150 7.98 -1.06 -19.55
N PRO A 151 8.37 -0.93 -20.84
CA PRO A 151 9.77 -0.87 -21.25
C PRO A 151 10.56 0.26 -20.59
#